data_AF-A0A0C2Z6G3-F1
#
_entry.id   AF-A0A0C2Z6G3-F1
#
_cell.length_a   1.000
_cell.length_b   1.000
_cell.length_c   1.000
_cell.angle_alpha   90.00
_cell.angle_beta   90.00
_cell.angle_gamma   90.00
#
_symmetry.space_group_name_H-M   'P 1'
#
loop_
_entity.id
_entity.type
_entity.pdbx_description
1 polymer ?
#
loop_
_entity_poly.entity_id
_entity_poly.type
_entity_poly.pdbx_seq_one_letter_code
_entity_poly.pdbx_strand_id
1 'polypeptide(L)' 'MVAEKITVMIPHEIKERLVGVKDELKTSMSAIYKEALKSYLEKKELEKWEGGAKLASQDKDYIQLAKELGNVGAELYEY' A
#
# COMPACT_ATOMS: atom_id res chain seq x y z
N MET A 1 4.64 -22.17 1.05
CA MET A 1 3.58 -21.15 1.18
C MET A 1 2.26 -21.88 1.37
N VAL A 2 1.48 -21.51 2.39
CA VAL A 2 0.12 -22.03 2.57
C VAL A 2 -0.80 -21.20 1.68
N ALA A 3 -1.55 -21.86 0.80
CA ALA A 3 -2.52 -21.19 -0.07
C ALA A 3 -3.93 -21.54 0.41
N GLU A 4 -4.71 -20.51 0.73
CA GLU A 4 -6.10 -20.67 1.16
C GLU A 4 -7.05 -20.34 0.02
N LYS A 5 -8.12 -21.13 -0.11
CA LYS A 5 -9.19 -20.89 -1.08
C LYS A 5 -10.28 -20.08 -0.42
N ILE A 6 -10.64 -18.96 -1.05
CA ILE A 6 -11.76 -18.12 -0.63
C ILE A 6 -12.84 -18.11 -1.71
N THR A 7 -14.09 -17.95 -1.29
CA THR A 7 -15.23 -17.74 -2.17
C THR A 7 -15.88 -16.42 -1.77
N VAL A 8 -16.10 -15.54 -2.73
CA VAL A 8 -16.68 -14.21 -2.49
C VAL A 8 -17.88 -13.98 -3.41
N MET A 9 -18.89 -13.30 -2.90
CA MET A 9 -19.99 -12.81 -3.72
C MET A 9 -19.67 -11.40 -4.20
N ILE A 10 -19.79 -11.17 -5.50
CA ILE A 10 -19.61 -9.85 -6.10
C ILE A 10 -20.82 -9.49 -6.96
N PRO A 11 -21.13 -8.18 -7.12
CA PRO A 11 -22.12 -7.72 -8.07
C PRO A 11 -21.82 -8.24 -9.49
N HIS A 12 -22.88 -8.60 -10.21
CA HIS A 12 -22.76 -9.17 -11.57
C HIS A 12 -22.04 -8.22 -12.53
N GLU A 13 -22.38 -6.94 -12.48
CA GLU A 13 -21.77 -5.90 -13.31
C GLU A 13 -20.24 -5.82 -13.14
N ILE A 14 -19.75 -5.97 -11.90
CA ILE A 14 -18.31 -5.96 -11.61
C ILE A 14 -17.65 -7.18 -12.24
N LYS A 15 -18.29 -8.36 -12.17
CA LYS A 15 -17.78 -9.58 -12.78
C LYS A 15 -17.62 -9.42 -14.29
N GLU A 16 -18.59 -8.82 -14.98
CA GLU A 16 -18.52 -8.62 -16.43
C GLU A 16 -17.36 -7.71 -16.81
N ARG A 17 -17.18 -6.59 -16.10
CA ARG A 17 -16.03 -5.69 -16.31
C ARG A 17 -14.69 -6.41 -16.10
N LEU A 18 -14.59 -7.22 -15.05
CA LEU A 18 -13.38 -8.02 -14.79
C LEU A 18 -13.11 -9.08 -15.86
N VAL A 19 -14.15 -9.63 -16.50
CA VAL A 19 -13.98 -10.55 -17.64
C VAL A 19 -13.39 -9.80 -18.84
N GLY A 20 -13.84 -8.56 -19.11
CA GLY A 20 -13.22 -7.73 -20.14
C GLY A 20 -11.73 -7.51 -19.89
N VAL A 21 -11.37 -7.10 -18.68
CA VAL A 21 -9.97 -6.91 -18.27
C VAL A 21 -9.16 -8.20 -18.38
N LYS A 22 -9.75 -9.34 -17.99
CA LYS A 22 -9.12 -10.66 -18.12
C LYS A 22 -8.73 -10.96 -19.56
N ASP A 23 -9.64 -10.68 -20.50
CA ASP A 23 -9.44 -11.00 -21.90
C ASP A 23 -8.45 -10.03 -22.56
N GLU A 24 -8.50 -8.75 -22.21
CA GLU A 24 -7.53 -7.72 -22.63
C GLU A 24 -6.09 -8.06 -22.17
N LEU A 25 -5.92 -8.37 -20.88
CA LEU A 25 -4.62 -8.68 -20.29
C LEU A 25 -4.15 -10.12 -20.53
N LYS A 26 -4.96 -10.94 -21.23
CA LYS A 26 -4.71 -12.38 -21.46
C LYS A 26 -4.31 -13.12 -20.19
N THR A 27 -4.99 -12.81 -19.09
CA THR A 27 -4.67 -13.33 -17.76
C THR A 27 -5.79 -14.22 -17.21
N SER A 28 -5.69 -14.63 -15.95
CA SER A 28 -6.74 -15.37 -15.24
C SER A 28 -7.47 -14.49 -14.24
N MET A 29 -8.75 -14.80 -14.00
CA MET A 29 -9.54 -14.11 -12.99
C MET A 29 -8.89 -14.18 -11.59
N SER A 30 -8.29 -15.33 -11.26
CA SER A 30 -7.55 -15.52 -10.02
C SER A 30 -6.31 -14.63 -9.91
N ALA A 31 -5.63 -14.34 -11.02
CA ALA A 31 -4.48 -13.43 -11.03
C ALA A 31 -4.94 -11.99 -10.73
N ILE A 32 -6.03 -11.56 -11.38
CA ILE A 32 -6.61 -10.22 -11.16
C ILE A 32 -7.03 -10.05 -9.69
N TYR A 33 -7.70 -11.05 -9.10
CA TYR A 33 -8.08 -10.96 -7.68
C TYR A 33 -6.86 -10.92 -6.75
N LYS A 34 -5.83 -11.72 -7.01
CA LYS A 34 -4.61 -11.71 -6.20
C LYS A 34 -3.91 -10.35 -6.27
N GLU A 35 -3.83 -9.76 -7.45
CA GLU A 35 -3.25 -8.44 -7.66
C GLU A 35 -4.06 -7.37 -6.94
N ALA A 36 -5.38 -7.35 -7.12
CA ALA A 36 -6.26 -6.41 -6.45
C ALA A 36 -6.16 -6.49 -4.91
N LEU A 37 -6.05 -7.70 -4.34
CA LEU A 37 -5.85 -7.89 -2.91
C LEU A 37 -4.50 -7.34 -2.44
N LYS A 38 -3.42 -7.57 -3.19
CA LYS A 38 -2.10 -7.01 -2.87
C LYS A 38 -2.09 -5.49 -2.93
N SER A 39 -2.59 -4.92 -4.02
CA SER A 39 -2.66 -3.48 -4.20
C SER A 39 -3.55 -2.80 -3.15
N TYR A 40 -4.61 -3.47 -2.70
CA TYR A 40 -5.44 -2.96 -1.61
C TYR A 40 -4.67 -2.90 -0.28
N LEU A 41 -3.88 -3.92 0.04
CA LEU A 41 -3.04 -3.92 1.25
C LEU A 41 -1.98 -2.82 1.20
N GLU A 42 -1.25 -2.71 0.08
CA GLU A 42 -0.24 -1.67 -0.12
C GLU A 42 -0.84 -0.27 0.04
N LYS A 43 -2.01 -0.03 -0.57
CA LYS A 43 -2.73 1.24 -0.42
C LYS A 43 -3.08 1.52 1.03
N LYS A 44 -3.53 0.51 1.79
CA LYS A 44 -3.87 0.68 3.21
C LYS A 44 -2.66 0.94 4.08
N GLU A 45 -1.50 0.36 3.76
CA GLU A 45 -0.26 0.69 4.46
C GLU A 45 0.15 2.13 4.17
N LEU A 46 0.09 2.57 2.91
CA LEU A 46 0.39 3.95 2.53
C LEU A 46 -0.53 4.95 3.23
N GLU A 47 -1.85 4.69 3.28
CA GLU A 47 -2.81 5.51 4.03
C GLU A 47 -2.46 5.60 5.54
N LYS A 48 -1.95 4.52 6.14
CA LYS A 48 -1.49 4.54 7.54
C LYS A 48 -0.24 5.39 7.70
N TRP A 49 0.73 5.27 6.80
CA TRP A 49 1.95 6.06 6.81
C TRP A 49 1.66 7.54 6.63
N GLU A 50 0.80 7.90 5.68
CA GLU A 50 0.33 9.27 5.48
C GLU A 50 -0.39 9.82 6.72
N GLY A 51 -1.27 9.02 7.33
CA GLY A 51 -1.94 9.37 8.58
C GLY A 51 -0.93 9.61 9.72
N GLY A 52 0.04 8.71 9.87
CA GLY A 52 1.10 8.83 10.87
C GLY A 52 1.99 10.05 10.66
N ALA A 53 2.41 10.32 9.41
CA ALA A 53 3.19 11.49 9.05
C ALA A 53 2.41 12.78 9.30
N LYS A 54 1.11 12.80 8.99
CA LYS A 54 0.24 13.95 9.29
C LYS A 54 0.11 14.21 10.79
N LEU A 55 -0.01 13.17 11.60
CA LEU A 55 -0.07 13.32 13.05
C LEU A 55 1.27 13.78 13.64
N ALA A 56 2.38 13.17 13.19
CA ALA A 56 3.73 13.54 13.63
C ALA A 56 4.11 14.97 13.20
N SER A 57 3.73 15.42 12.01
CA SER A 57 3.95 16.80 11.55
C SER A 57 3.14 17.86 12.28
N GLN A 58 2.19 17.45 13.13
CA GLN A 58 1.44 18.33 14.03
C GLN A 58 1.97 18.28 15.47
N ASP A 59 2.87 17.34 15.76
CA ASP A 59 3.47 17.16 17.08
C ASP A 59 4.68 18.09 17.24
N LYS A 60 4.64 18.93 18.28
CA LYS A 60 5.67 19.95 18.55
C LYS A 60 7.01 19.33 18.93
N ASP A 61 6.99 18.22 19.66
CA ASP A 61 8.20 17.54 20.11
C ASP A 61 8.88 16.86 18.92
N TYR A 62 8.09 16.29 18.01
CA TYR A 62 8.58 15.73 16.74
C TYR A 62 9.19 16.81 15.83
N ILE A 63 8.54 17.96 15.65
CA ILE A 63 9.06 19.07 14.84
C ILE A 63 10.37 19.60 15.42
N GLN A 64 10.47 19.71 16.74
CA GLN A 64 11.67 20.18 17.43
C GLN A 64 12.82 19.18 17.27
N LEU A 65 12.55 17.89 17.47
CA LEU A 65 13.52 16.82 17.26
C LEU A 65 13.97 16.73 15.79
N ALA A 66 13.06 16.86 14.83
CA ALA A 66 13.40 16.85 13.40
C ALA A 66 14.29 18.04 13.01
N LYS A 67 14.08 19.22 13.61
CA LYS A 67 14.98 20.37 13.45
C LYS A 67 16.35 20.13 14.05
N GLU A 68 16.42 19.52 15.23
CA GLU A 68 17.70 19.19 15.88
C GLU A 68 18.49 18.18 15.04
N LEU A 69 17.85 17.09 14.60
CA LEU A 69 18.48 16.04 13.79
C LEU A 69 18.85 16.50 12.38
N GLY A 70 18.03 17.33 11.73
CA GLY A 70 18.31 17.87 10.40
C GLY A 70 19.47 18.88 10.37
N ASN A 71 19.88 19.41 11.52
CA ASN A 71 20.98 20.36 11.65
C ASN A 71 22.30 19.70 12.07
N VAL A 72 22.28 18.42 12.45
CA VAL A 72 23.49 17.61 12.63
C VAL A 72 23.87 17.07 11.26
N GLY A 73 24.80 17.76 10.59
CA GLY A 73 25.39 17.29 9.33
C GLY A 73 25.80 15.83 9.47
N ALA A 74 25.35 14.99 8.54
CA ALA A 74 25.74 13.59 8.50
C ALA A 74 27.25 13.49 8.23
N GLU A 75 28.06 13.37 9.28
CA GLU A 75 29.44 12.90 9.14
C GLU A 75 29.37 11.43 8.75
N LEU A 76 29.47 11.18 7.44
CA LEU A 76 29.69 9.86 6.88
C LEU A 76 31.05 9.35 7.41
N TYR A 77 31.01 8.49 8.42
CA TYR A 77 32.17 7.69 8.80
C TYR A 77 32.27 6.50 7.85
N GLU A 78 33.13 6.62 6.84
CA GLU A 78 33.60 5.46 6.08
C GLU A 78 34.49 4.59 6.98
N TYR A 79 34.25 3.27 6.98
CA TYR A 79 35.04 2.27 7.69
C TYR A 79 36.12 1.68 6.76
#